data_AF-A0A969V8D1-F1
#
_entry.id   AF-A0A969V8D1-F1
#
_cell.length_a   1.000
_cell.length_b   1.000
_cell.length_c   1.000
_cell.angle_alpha   90.00
_cell.angle_beta   90.00
_cell.angle_gamma   90.00
#
_symmetry.space_group_name_H-M   'P 1'
#
loop_
_entity.id
_entity.type
_entity.pdbx_description
1 polymer ?
#
loop_
_entity_poly.entity_id
_entity_poly.type
_entity_poly.pdbx_seq_one_letter_code
_entity_poly.pdbx_strand_id
1 'polypeptide(L)' 'MTTSQYRIEFTETALEDLRALRATDRAKIEDAIETYLRYEPDKVTKSRIKRLRGLISPEYRLRVDEHRVFYDIEYTVNC' A
#
# COMPACT_ATOMS: atom_id res chain seq x y z
N MET A 1 -4.92 -17.92 13.47
CA MET A 1 -4.03 -17.17 12.57
C MET A 1 -4.74 -17.09 11.22
N THR A 2 -5.55 -16.06 11.01
CA THR A 2 -6.37 -15.89 9.79
C THR A 2 -5.52 -15.20 8.73
N THR A 3 -4.97 -15.99 7.80
CA THR A 3 -4.25 -15.48 6.62
C THR A 3 -5.29 -14.97 5.61
N SER A 4 -5.85 -13.80 5.85
CA SER A 4 -6.73 -13.13 4.90
C SER A 4 -5.85 -12.54 3.80
N GLN A 5 -5.83 -13.20 2.64
CA GLN A 5 -5.12 -12.69 1.47
C GLN A 5 -5.89 -11.48 0.93
N TYR A 6 -5.24 -10.31 0.93
CA TYR A 6 -5.79 -9.12 0.29
C TYR A 6 -5.41 -9.10 -1.18
N ARG A 7 -6.36 -8.73 -2.04
CA ARG A 7 -6.10 -8.48 -3.46
C ARG A 7 -5.51 -7.08 -3.60
N ILE A 8 -4.35 -7.00 -4.24
CA ILE A 8 -3.68 -5.72 -4.52
C ILE A 8 -4.10 -5.30 -5.93
N GLU A 9 -4.69 -4.13 -6.06
CA GLU A 9 -5.05 -3.54 -7.35
C GLU A 9 -4.33 -2.20 -7.51
N PHE A 10 -3.71 -2.01 -8.66
CA PHE A 10 -3.00 -0.77 -9.01
C PHE A 10 -3.87 0.05 -9.95
N THR A 11 -3.94 1.35 -9.72
CA THR A 11 -4.53 2.29 -10.67
C THR A 11 -3.59 2.54 -11.85
N GLU A 12 -4.13 2.97 -12.98
CA GLU A 12 -3.32 3.29 -14.18
C GLU A 12 -2.28 4.37 -13.88
N THR A 13 -2.65 5.39 -13.09
CA THR A 13 -1.73 6.43 -12.61
C THR A 13 -0.58 5.86 -11.78
N ALA A 14 -0.85 4.86 -10.93
CA ALA A 14 0.19 4.19 -10.15
C ALA A 14 1.15 3.39 -11.05
N LEU A 15 0.64 2.77 -12.12
CA LEU A 15 1.47 2.07 -13.10
C LEU A 15 2.36 3.04 -13.89
N GLU A 16 1.87 4.22 -14.24
CA GLU A 16 2.66 5.27 -14.88
C GLU A 16 3.77 5.81 -13.96
N ASP A 17 3.46 6.04 -12.68
CA ASP A 17 4.45 6.46 -11.69
C ASP A 17 5.55 5.40 -11.48
N LEU A 18 5.14 4.12 -11.34
CA LEU A 18 6.08 2.99 -11.31
C LEU A 18 6.91 2.86 -12.60
N ARG A 19 6.36 3.29 -13.75
CA ARG A 19 7.08 3.35 -15.03
C ARG A 19 8.11 4.47 -15.08
N ALA A 20 7.82 5.61 -14.46
CA ALA A 20 8.75 6.73 -14.35
C ALA A 20 9.91 6.47 -13.36
N LEU A 21 9.70 5.57 -12.38
CA LEU A 21 10.70 5.16 -11.42
C LEU A 21 11.76 4.20 -12.02
N ARG A 22 12.96 4.20 -11.43
CA ARG A 22 14.03 3.28 -11.83
C ARG A 22 13.63 1.84 -11.50
N ALA A 23 14.16 0.88 -12.25
CA ALA A 23 13.87 -0.54 -12.05
C ALA A 23 14.17 -1.03 -10.62
N THR A 24 15.23 -0.51 -9.99
CA THR A 24 15.59 -0.84 -8.61
C THR A 24 14.54 -0.35 -7.61
N ASP A 25 14.05 0.87 -7.79
CA ASP A 25 13.01 1.46 -6.96
C ASP A 25 11.68 0.73 -7.14
N ARG A 26 11.32 0.38 -8.39
CA ARG A 26 10.13 -0.42 -8.69
C ARG A 26 10.16 -1.76 -7.96
N ALA A 27 11.26 -2.51 -8.07
CA ALA A 27 11.39 -3.80 -7.41
C ALA A 27 11.28 -3.68 -5.88
N LYS A 28 11.87 -2.64 -5.28
CA LYS A 28 11.72 -2.37 -3.84
C LYS A 28 10.27 -2.07 -3.45
N ILE A 29 9.55 -1.30 -4.26
CA ILE A 29 8.15 -0.95 -4.01
C ILE A 29 7.26 -2.18 -4.15
N GLU A 30 7.44 -2.97 -5.20
CA GLU A 30 6.69 -4.22 -5.41
C GLU A 30 6.95 -5.21 -4.27
N ASP A 31 8.20 -5.42 -3.87
CA ASP A 31 8.58 -6.30 -2.75
C ASP A 31 7.98 -5.84 -1.42
N ALA A 32 8.05 -4.53 -1.14
CA ALA A 32 7.44 -3.96 0.06
C ALA A 32 5.92 -4.13 0.03
N ILE A 33 5.29 -3.87 -1.11
CA ILE A 33 3.84 -4.00 -1.25
C ILE A 33 3.43 -5.46 -1.02
N GLU A 34 4.12 -6.40 -1.67
CA GLU A 34 3.87 -7.81 -1.51
C GLU A 34 4.12 -8.30 -0.07
N THR A 35 5.16 -7.82 0.59
CA THR A 35 5.49 -8.23 1.96
C THR A 35 4.50 -7.66 2.99
N TYR A 36 4.14 -6.39 2.88
CA TYR A 36 3.34 -5.69 3.89
C TYR A 36 1.83 -5.76 3.62
N LEU A 37 1.38 -5.53 2.38
CA LEU A 37 -0.06 -5.49 2.05
C LEU A 37 -0.67 -6.88 1.87
N ARG A 38 0.10 -7.91 1.48
CA ARG A 38 -0.44 -9.26 1.26
C ARG A 38 -0.94 -9.91 2.54
N TYR A 39 -0.27 -9.67 3.67
CA TYR A 39 -0.55 -10.35 4.93
C TYR A 39 -1.36 -9.48 5.89
N GLU A 40 -0.98 -8.21 6.09
CA GLU A 40 -1.62 -7.36 7.11
C GLU A 40 -1.58 -5.87 6.69
N PRO A 41 -2.40 -5.44 5.70
CA PRO A 41 -2.39 -4.06 5.18
C PRO A 41 -2.84 -3.02 6.21
N ASP A 42 -3.62 -3.44 7.21
CA ASP A 42 -4.08 -2.60 8.33
C ASP A 42 -3.05 -2.52 9.48
N LYS A 43 -1.95 -3.30 9.44
CA LYS A 43 -0.95 -3.30 10.53
C LYS A 43 -0.04 -2.08 10.44
N VAL A 44 -0.59 -0.95 10.90
CA VAL A 44 0.09 0.34 11.02
C VAL A 44 1.31 0.20 11.93
N THR A 45 2.48 0.03 11.34
CA THR A 45 3.74 -0.02 12.09
C THR A 45 4.23 1.40 12.39
N LYS A 46 4.40 1.74 13.68
CA LYS A 46 4.71 3.11 14.20
C LYS A 46 5.77 3.90 13.41
N SER A 47 6.74 3.24 12.77
CA SER A 47 7.84 3.89 12.03
C SER A 47 7.64 4.00 10.52
N ARG A 48 6.87 3.10 9.88
CA ARG A 48 6.83 2.96 8.41
C ARG A 48 5.46 3.23 7.79
N ILE A 49 4.40 2.84 8.49
CA ILE A 49 3.03 3.00 8.01
C ILE A 49 2.36 4.01 8.92
N LYS A 50 1.87 5.10 8.36
CA LYS A 50 1.04 6.08 9.09
C LYS A 50 -0.32 6.13 8.44
N ARG A 51 -1.37 5.96 9.26
CA ARG A 51 -2.74 6.24 8.86
C ARG A 51 -2.95 7.75 8.91
N LEU A 52 -3.38 8.35 7.81
CA LEU A 52 -3.83 9.73 7.80
C LEU A 52 -5.17 9.78 8.55
N ARG A 53 -5.24 10.55 9.63
CA ARG A 53 -6.50 10.80 10.36
C ARG A 53 -7.05 12.15 9.89
N GLY A 54 -8.29 12.17 9.39
CA GLY A 54 -8.99 13.39 9.01
C GLY A 54 -9.83 13.33 7.73
N LEU A 55 -9.79 12.23 6.97
CA LEU A 55 -10.55 12.05 5.73
C LEU A 55 -11.53 10.89 5.86
N ILE A 56 -12.64 10.97 5.10
CA ILE A 56 -13.76 10.01 5.07
C ILE A 56 -13.32 8.65 4.47
N SER A 57 -12.21 8.63 3.71
CA SER A 57 -11.56 7.43 3.21
C SER A 57 -10.33 7.09 4.05
N PRO A 58 -10.10 5.82 4.44
CA PRO A 58 -8.91 5.42 5.16
C PRO A 58 -7.68 5.44 4.24
N GLU A 59 -7.08 6.62 4.05
CA GLU A 59 -5.79 6.74 3.36
C GLU A 59 -4.63 6.32 4.27
N TYR A 60 -3.94 5.26 3.87
CA TYR A 60 -2.71 4.78 4.50
C TYR A 60 -1.51 5.26 3.69
N ARG A 61 -0.44 5.63 4.40
CA ARG A 61 0.84 5.96 3.78
C ARG A 61 1.93 5.00 4.23
N LEU A 62 2.45 4.23 3.28
CA LEU A 62 3.62 3.38 3.44
C LEU A 62 4.86 4.14 2.96
N ARG A 63 5.87 4.26 3.82
CA ARG A 63 7.19 4.74 3.42
C ARG A 63 8.04 3.56 2.97
N VAL A 64 8.43 3.53 1.70
CA VAL A 64 9.35 2.56 1.12
C VAL A 64 10.63 3.30 0.76
N ASP A 65 11.62 3.26 1.66
CA ASP A 65 12.91 3.93 1.44
C ASP A 65 12.74 5.46 1.22
N GLU A 66 13.00 5.94 0.00
CA GLU A 66 12.79 7.32 -0.43
C GLU A 66 11.38 7.60 -0.97
N HIS A 67 10.61 6.55 -1.29
CA HIS A 67 9.29 6.63 -1.90
C HIS A 67 8.16 6.61 -0.88
N ARG A 68 7.07 7.30 -1.23
CA ARG A 68 5.87 7.41 -0.41
C ARG A 68 4.72 6.80 -1.20
N VAL A 69 4.29 5.61 -0.78
CA VAL A 69 3.18 4.89 -1.40
C VAL A 69 1.91 5.22 -0.63
N PHE A 70 0.91 5.74 -1.33
CA PHE A 70 -0.43 5.98 -0.80
C PHE A 70 -1.34 4.85 -1.26
N TYR A 71 -2.10 4.28 -0.32
CA TYR A 71 -3.06 3.22 -0.62
C TYR A 71 -4.29 3.38 0.27
N ASP A 72 -5.43 2.91 -0.23
CA ASP A 72 -6.67 2.78 0.52
C ASP A 72 -7.00 1.29 0.64
N ILE A 73 -7.75 0.93 1.68
CA ILE A 73 -8.24 -0.43 1.89
C ILE A 73 -9.76 -0.38 1.74
N GLU A 74 -10.23 -0.78 0.57
CA GLU A 74 -11.65 -0.97 0.32
C GLU A 74 -12.11 -2.27 0.97
N TYR A 75 -12.84 -2.17 2.08
CA TYR A 75 -13.61 -3.28 2.60
C TYR A 75 -14.89 -3.34 1.79
N THR A 76 -15.03 -4.33 0.91
CA THR A 76 -16.34 -4.59 0.29
C THR A 76 -17.30 -5.04 1.39
N VAL A 77 -18.00 -4.08 1.97
CA VAL A 77 -19.17 -4.34 2.80
C VAL A 77 -20.31 -4.55 1.82
N ASN A 78 -20.54 -5.81 1.44
CA ASN A 78 -21.80 -6.20 0.81
C ASN A 78 -22.92 -5.89 1.82
N CYS A 79 -23.57 -4.75 1.63
CA CYS A 79 -24.79 -4.36 2.33
C CYS A 79 -26.02 -4.88 1.58
#